data_AF-A0A3A0G0G8-F1
#
_entry.id   AF-A0A3A0G0G8-F1
#
_cell.length_a   1.000
_cell.length_b   1.000
_cell.length_c   1.000
_cell.angle_alpha   90.00
_cell.angle_beta   90.00
_cell.angle_gamma   90.00
#
_symmetry.space_group_name_H-M   'P 1'
#
loop_
_entity.id
_entity.type
_entity.pdbx_description
1 polymer ?
#
loop_
_entity_poly.entity_id
_entity_poly.type
_entity_poly.pdbx_seq_one_letter_code
_entity_poly.pdbx_strand_id
1 'polypeptide(L)'
;MTSSSAIRCKSTGKLFSLSPDQIEFYRKLEVPFPALCPEERLRRRLAYHNRIYVYRRNSSATGQPIFSMYAPDAPFPVIEKETWWGDSWDGCDFGRSYEFNTAFFNQFRALRREVPTFPLSTVRVENSEYINNSTSV
;
A
#
# COMPACT_ATOMS: atom_id res chain seq x y z
N MET A 1 6.16 -25.91 32.50
CA MET A 1 6.79 -24.58 32.53
C MET A 1 7.37 -24.31 31.15
N THR A 2 6.59 -23.75 30.23
CA THR A 2 7.04 -23.44 28.87
C THR A 2 7.84 -22.14 28.91
N SER A 3 9.17 -22.26 28.85
CA SER A 3 10.08 -21.11 28.81
C SER A 3 9.83 -20.33 27.52
N SER A 4 9.16 -19.19 27.64
CA SER A 4 8.95 -18.23 26.56
C SER A 4 10.29 -17.58 26.24
N SER A 5 10.93 -18.00 25.15
CA SER A 5 12.18 -17.41 24.71
C SER A 5 11.94 -15.98 24.22
N ALA A 6 12.59 -15.02 24.88
CA ALA A 6 12.52 -13.61 24.51
C ALA A 6 13.32 -13.37 23.21
N ILE A 7 12.66 -12.83 22.19
CA ILE A 7 13.24 -12.48 20.90
C ILE A 7 13.60 -10.98 20.92
N ARG A 8 14.78 -10.63 20.39
CA ARG A 8 15.20 -9.23 20.24
C ARG A 8 14.71 -8.66 18.91
N CYS A 9 13.97 -7.56 18.95
CA CYS A 9 13.55 -6.85 17.75
C CYS A 9 14.74 -6.22 17.03
N LYS A 10 14.89 -6.51 15.73
CA LYS A 10 15.99 -5.97 14.90
C LYS A 10 15.95 -4.44 14.71
N SER A 11 14.77 -3.82 14.80
CA SER A 11 14.59 -2.38 14.56
C SER A 11 14.82 -1.55 15.83
N THR A 12 14.23 -1.98 16.95
CA THR A 12 14.20 -1.19 18.20
C THR A 12 15.09 -1.75 19.30
N GLY A 13 15.61 -2.96 19.15
CA GLY A 13 16.37 -3.67 20.19
C GLY A 13 15.51 -4.18 21.37
N LYS A 14 14.21 -3.85 21.42
CA LYS A 14 13.29 -4.27 22.47
C LYS A 14 13.06 -5.78 22.42
N LEU A 15 12.89 -6.39 23.59
CA LEU A 15 12.53 -7.80 23.71
C LEU A 15 11.02 -7.98 23.52
N PHE A 16 10.62 -9.04 22.85
CA PHE A 16 9.23 -9.47 22.73
C PHE A 16 9.17 -11.00 22.72
N SER A 17 8.04 -11.56 23.13
CA SER A 17 7.82 -13.00 23.20
C SER A 17 6.74 -13.47 22.24
N LEU A 18 6.76 -14.76 21.91
CA LEU A 18 5.67 -15.44 21.22
C LEU A 18 4.92 -16.33 22.22
N SER A 19 3.59 -16.40 22.11
CA SER A 19 2.82 -17.39 22.86
C SER A 19 3.08 -18.80 22.32
N PRO A 20 2.80 -19.86 23.11
CA PRO A 20 2.91 -21.25 22.62
C PRO A 20 2.12 -21.49 21.33
N ASP A 21 0.90 -20.95 21.23
CA ASP A 21 0.06 -21.07 20.04
C ASP A 21 0.68 -20.38 18.82
N GLN A 22 1.31 -19.22 19.02
CA GLN A 22 2.02 -18.53 17.95
C GLN A 22 3.23 -19.35 17.49
N ILE A 23 4.00 -19.93 18.41
CA ILE A 23 5.15 -20.79 18.07
C ILE A 23 4.69 -21.98 17.24
N GLU A 24 3.62 -22.65 17.66
CA GLU A 24 3.07 -23.79 16.94
C GLU A 24 2.53 -23.40 15.56
N PHE A 25 1.87 -22.25 15.46
CA PHE A 25 1.41 -21.70 14.19
C PHE A 25 2.56 -21.47 13.19
N TYR A 26 3.66 -20.84 13.63
CA TYR A 26 4.83 -20.62 12.77
C TYR A 26 5.50 -21.95 12.35
N ARG A 27 5.56 -22.94 13.26
CA ARG A 27 6.10 -24.28 12.95
C ARG A 27 5.25 -25.01 11.91
N LYS A 28 3.92 -25.01 12.08
CA LYS A 28 2.98 -25.64 11.15
C LYS A 28 3.05 -25.04 9.74
N LEU A 29 3.30 -23.74 9.65
CA LEU A 29 3.49 -23.05 8.38
C LEU A 29 4.91 -23.18 7.80
N GLU A 30 5.85 -23.78 8.55
CA GLU A 30 7.26 -23.92 8.17
C GLU A 30 7.93 -22.57 7.80
N VAL A 31 7.53 -21.49 8.48
CA VAL A 31 8.08 -20.15 8.27
C VAL A 31 8.94 -19.67 9.44
N PRO A 32 9.94 -18.80 9.20
CA PRO A 32 10.78 -18.28 10.27
C PRO A 32 9.99 -17.42 11.26
N PHE A 33 10.41 -17.45 12.52
CA PHE A 33 9.89 -16.55 13.53
C PHE A 33 10.15 -15.08 13.18
N PRO A 34 9.27 -14.16 13.61
CA PRO A 34 9.42 -12.74 13.30
C PRO A 34 10.71 -12.18 13.89
N ALA A 35 11.46 -11.43 13.08
CA ALA A 35 12.63 -10.66 13.54
C ALA A 35 12.25 -9.28 14.13
N LEU A 36 10.97 -8.93 14.10
CA LEU A 36 10.44 -7.62 14.48
C LEU A 36 9.32 -7.78 15.50
N CYS A 37 9.29 -6.89 16.49
CA CYS A 37 8.20 -6.87 17.45
C CYS A 37 6.85 -6.55 16.75
N PRO A 38 5.73 -6.88 17.38
CA PRO A 38 4.40 -6.69 16.80
C PRO A 38 4.14 -5.29 16.25
N GLU A 39 4.59 -4.26 16.96
CA GLU A 39 4.42 -2.85 16.61
C GLU A 39 5.19 -2.48 15.33
N GLU A 40 6.44 -2.94 15.20
CA GLU A 40 7.26 -2.69 14.00
C GLU A 40 6.71 -3.42 12.78
N ARG A 41 6.20 -4.64 12.97
CA ARG A 41 5.50 -5.37 11.89
C ARG A 41 4.25 -4.62 11.47
N LEU A 42 3.49 -4.08 12.43
CA LEU A 42 2.32 -3.26 12.15
C LEU A 42 2.71 -1.97 11.40
N ARG A 43 3.72 -1.23 11.86
CA ARG A 43 4.21 -0.02 11.18
C ARG A 43 4.61 -0.30 9.75
N ARG A 44 5.35 -1.39 9.49
CA ARG A 44 5.73 -1.79 8.12
C ARG A 44 4.53 -2.11 7.24
N ARG A 45 3.52 -2.82 7.77
CA ARG A 45 2.27 -3.10 7.05
C ARG A 45 1.50 -1.82 6.74
N LEU A 46 1.49 -0.85 7.65
CA LEU A 46 0.78 0.40 7.50
C LEU A 46 1.58 1.49 6.75
N ALA A 47 2.87 1.27 6.46
CA ALA A 47 3.73 2.28 5.83
C ALA A 47 3.23 2.76 4.47
N TYR A 48 2.46 1.92 3.76
CA TYR A 48 1.88 2.24 2.45
C TYR A 48 0.39 2.57 2.52
N HIS A 49 -0.22 2.54 3.71
CA HIS A 49 -1.64 2.83 3.90
C HIS A 49 -1.82 4.24 4.44
N ASN A 50 -2.33 5.15 3.60
CA ASN A 50 -2.92 6.40 4.09
C ASN A 50 -4.43 6.18 4.35
N ARG A 51 -4.79 6.00 5.62
CA ARG A 51 -6.19 5.87 6.06
C ARG A 51 -6.81 7.15 6.60
N ILE A 52 -5.99 8.19 6.82
CA ILE A 52 -6.37 9.33 7.66
C ILE A 52 -6.59 10.57 6.79
N TYR A 53 -5.72 10.81 5.81
CA TYR A 53 -5.71 12.06 5.08
C TYR A 53 -6.35 11.93 3.71
N VAL A 54 -7.26 12.86 3.44
CA VAL A 54 -7.83 13.10 2.11
C VAL A 54 -7.41 14.51 1.70
N TYR A 55 -6.77 14.61 0.54
CA TYR A 55 -6.24 15.84 -0.02
C TYR A 55 -7.09 16.29 -1.20
N ARG A 56 -7.27 17.61 -1.34
CA ARG A 56 -7.77 18.18 -2.59
C ARG A 56 -6.60 18.30 -3.56
N ARG A 57 -6.76 17.77 -4.77
CA ARG A 57 -5.79 17.89 -5.88
C ARG A 57 -6.53 17.95 -7.21
N ASN A 58 -5.82 18.23 -8.29
CA ASN A 58 -6.42 18.14 -9.63
C ASN A 58 -6.16 16.74 -10.22
N SER A 59 -7.13 16.23 -10.96
CA SER A 59 -6.95 15.04 -11.80
C SER A 59 -5.84 15.27 -12.81
N SER A 60 -5.02 14.26 -13.01
CA SER A 60 -3.94 14.27 -14.01
C SER A 60 -4.47 14.04 -15.44
N ALA A 61 -5.71 13.57 -15.60
CA ALA A 61 -6.32 13.35 -16.91
C ALA A 61 -7.14 14.56 -17.37
N THR A 62 -8.01 15.09 -16.50
CA THR A 62 -8.99 16.14 -16.87
C THR A 62 -8.72 17.50 -16.23
N GLY A 63 -7.81 17.57 -15.26
CA GLY A 63 -7.53 18.80 -14.51
C GLY A 63 -8.62 19.18 -13.49
N GLN A 64 -9.71 18.43 -13.40
CA GLN A 64 -10.81 18.72 -12.47
C GLN A 64 -10.38 18.53 -11.01
N PRO A 65 -10.92 19.33 -10.08
CA PRO A 65 -10.63 19.16 -8.65
C PRO A 65 -11.23 17.87 -8.13
N ILE A 66 -10.41 17.03 -7.49
CA ILE A 66 -10.78 15.75 -6.89
C ILE A 66 -10.25 15.63 -5.46
N PHE A 67 -10.85 14.70 -4.71
CA PHE A 67 -10.33 14.23 -3.43
C PHE A 67 -9.50 12.97 -3.63
N SER A 68 -8.35 12.89 -2.94
CA SER A 68 -7.45 11.76 -3.06
C SER A 68 -6.74 11.42 -1.75
N MET A 69 -6.42 10.14 -1.54
CA MET A 69 -5.50 9.69 -0.49
C MET A 69 -4.03 10.07 -0.77
N TYR A 70 -3.73 10.64 -1.92
CA TYR A 70 -2.38 11.07 -2.31
C TYR A 70 -2.26 12.59 -2.25
N ALA A 71 -1.22 13.07 -1.60
CA ALA A 71 -0.91 14.50 -1.52
C ALA A 71 -0.67 15.11 -2.92
N PRO A 72 -0.89 16.42 -3.11
CA PRO A 72 -0.75 17.07 -4.43
C PRO A 72 0.64 16.92 -5.07
N ASP A 73 1.68 16.74 -4.27
CA ASP A 73 3.08 16.55 -4.68
C ASP A 73 3.45 15.08 -4.95
N ALA A 74 2.49 14.14 -4.87
CA ALA A 74 2.75 12.75 -5.18
C ALA A 74 3.28 12.61 -6.62
N PRO A 75 4.37 11.83 -6.84
CA PRO A 75 5.15 11.86 -8.07
C PRO A 75 4.55 11.00 -9.20
N PHE A 76 3.27 10.66 -9.13
CA PHE A 76 2.58 9.80 -10.07
C PHE A 76 1.19 10.37 -10.39
N PRO A 77 0.66 10.10 -11.59
CA PRO A 77 -0.63 10.60 -12.00
C PRO A 77 -1.75 9.97 -11.19
N VAL A 78 -2.70 10.81 -10.80
CA VAL A 78 -3.91 10.41 -10.09
C VAL A 78 -5.10 10.90 -10.90
N ILE A 79 -6.00 9.99 -11.25
CA ILE A 79 -7.16 10.28 -12.09
C ILE A 79 -8.45 10.09 -11.30
N GLU A 80 -9.52 10.77 -11.69
CA GLU A 80 -10.84 10.71 -11.08
C GLU A 80 -11.52 9.36 -11.30
N LYS A 81 -12.59 9.11 -10.56
CA LYS A 81 -13.32 7.84 -10.58
C LYS A 81 -13.92 7.55 -11.95
N GLU A 82 -14.48 8.56 -12.59
CA GLU A 82 -15.18 8.49 -13.88
C GLU A 82 -14.21 8.09 -14.99
N THR A 83 -13.00 8.68 -15.00
CA THR A 83 -11.93 8.33 -15.94
C THR A 83 -11.36 6.96 -15.60
N TRP A 84 -11.13 6.63 -14.32
CA TRP A 84 -10.58 5.34 -13.93
C TRP A 84 -11.44 4.15 -14.38
N TRP A 85 -12.77 4.26 -14.24
CA TRP A 85 -13.74 3.22 -14.63
C TRP A 85 -14.30 3.40 -16.05
N GLY A 86 -13.88 4.44 -16.76
CA GLY A 86 -14.25 4.67 -18.16
C GLY A 86 -13.25 4.06 -19.13
N ASP A 87 -13.49 4.28 -20.42
CA ASP A 87 -12.69 3.72 -21.51
C ASP A 87 -11.61 4.72 -22.04
N SER A 88 -11.36 5.79 -21.30
CA SER A 88 -10.44 6.87 -21.73
C SER A 88 -8.96 6.59 -21.45
N TRP A 89 -8.64 5.48 -20.80
CA TRP A 89 -7.28 5.02 -20.57
C TRP A 89 -7.20 3.49 -20.49
N ASP A 90 -6.06 2.91 -20.84
CA ASP A 90 -5.76 1.48 -20.63
C ASP A 90 -4.41 1.33 -19.90
N GLY A 91 -4.36 0.43 -18.91
CA GLY A 91 -3.11 0.10 -18.23
C GLY A 91 -2.09 -0.57 -19.15
N CYS A 92 -2.53 -1.22 -20.22
CA CYS A 92 -1.69 -1.89 -21.21
C CYS A 92 -0.86 -0.88 -22.04
N ASP A 93 -1.33 0.36 -22.18
CA ASP A 93 -0.61 1.42 -22.90
C ASP A 93 0.73 1.78 -22.26
N PHE A 94 0.88 1.48 -20.97
CA PHE A 94 2.10 1.71 -20.20
C PHE A 94 3.05 0.51 -20.17
N GLY A 95 2.73 -0.55 -20.93
CA GLY A 95 3.56 -1.75 -21.04
C GLY A 95 4.97 -1.46 -21.55
N ARG A 96 5.97 -2.14 -20.98
CA ARG A 96 7.40 -1.97 -21.31
C ARG A 96 8.12 -3.32 -21.32
N SER A 97 9.17 -3.42 -22.12
CA SER A 97 10.14 -4.50 -22.01
C SER A 97 10.89 -4.43 -20.69
N TYR A 98 11.27 -5.59 -20.14
CA TYR A 98 12.11 -5.65 -18.94
C TYR A 98 13.60 -5.66 -19.30
N GLU A 99 14.35 -4.70 -18.76
CA GLU A 99 15.78 -4.57 -19.02
C GLU A 99 16.62 -5.27 -17.95
N PHE A 100 17.20 -6.44 -18.26
CA PHE A 100 17.94 -7.25 -17.29
C PHE A 100 19.23 -6.59 -16.75
N ASN A 101 19.75 -5.58 -17.44
CA ASN A 101 20.95 -4.85 -17.03
C ASN A 101 20.67 -3.74 -16.00
N THR A 102 19.41 -3.49 -15.67
CA THR A 102 19.00 -2.44 -14.71
C THR A 102 18.31 -3.05 -13.50
N ALA A 103 18.55 -2.46 -12.31
CA ALA A 103 17.86 -2.89 -11.10
C ALA A 103 16.34 -2.78 -11.22
N PHE A 104 15.63 -3.86 -10.86
CA PHE A 104 14.17 -3.97 -10.92
C PHE A 104 13.44 -2.77 -10.32
N PHE A 105 13.80 -2.35 -9.10
CA PHE A 105 13.09 -1.28 -8.40
C PHE A 105 13.24 0.09 -9.05
N ASN A 106 14.28 0.31 -9.87
CA ASN A 106 14.41 1.55 -10.64
C ASN A 106 13.41 1.56 -11.80
N GLN A 107 13.33 0.46 -12.54
CA GLN A 107 12.38 0.27 -13.64
C GLN A 107 10.94 0.33 -13.13
N PHE A 108 10.66 -0.37 -12.04
CA PHE A 108 9.35 -0.36 -11.39
C PHE A 108 8.96 1.02 -10.87
N ARG A 109 9.91 1.76 -10.27
CA ARG A 109 9.67 3.14 -9.83
C ARG A 109 9.37 4.07 -11.00
N ALA A 110 10.07 3.91 -12.13
CA ALA A 110 9.79 4.69 -13.34
C ALA A 110 8.37 4.39 -13.86
N LEU A 111 8.02 3.11 -14.00
CA LEU A 111 6.67 2.69 -14.42
C LEU A 111 5.58 3.26 -13.51
N ARG A 112 5.74 3.10 -12.19
CA ARG A 112 4.77 3.60 -11.20
C ARG A 112 4.58 5.12 -11.25
N ARG A 113 5.57 5.88 -11.73
CA ARG A 113 5.45 7.35 -11.89
C ARG A 113 4.63 7.77 -13.09
N GLU A 114 4.37 6.86 -14.01
CA GLU A 114 3.69 7.15 -15.27
C GLU A 114 2.30 6.51 -15.33
N VAL A 115 2.13 5.33 -14.72
CA VAL A 115 0.82 4.65 -14.68
C VAL A 115 -0.15 5.42 -13.77
N PRO A 116 -1.35 5.79 -14.27
CA PRO A 116 -2.41 6.39 -13.47
C PRO A 116 -2.77 5.56 -12.24
N THR A 117 -3.14 6.24 -11.17
CA THR A 117 -3.57 5.59 -9.92
C THR A 117 -4.96 6.09 -9.52
N PHE A 118 -5.81 5.17 -9.06
CA PHE A 118 -7.12 5.48 -8.51
C PHE A 118 -7.00 6.37 -7.26
N PRO A 119 -7.83 7.40 -7.07
CA PRO A 119 -7.54 8.46 -6.11
C PRO A 119 -7.88 8.09 -4.67
N LEU A 120 -8.78 7.13 -4.45
CA LEU A 120 -9.35 6.78 -3.14
C LEU A 120 -9.37 5.27 -2.94
N SER A 121 -9.31 4.77 -1.72
CA SER A 121 -9.53 3.35 -1.43
C SER A 121 -11.01 3.06 -1.21
N THR A 122 -11.84 3.22 -2.25
CA THR A 122 -13.30 3.06 -2.14
C THR A 122 -13.88 2.08 -3.13
N VAL A 123 -14.88 1.31 -2.71
CA VAL A 123 -15.58 0.33 -3.56
C VAL A 123 -17.09 0.55 -3.48
N ARG A 124 -17.73 0.74 -4.63
CA ARG A 124 -19.20 0.89 -4.77
C ARG A 124 -19.85 2.00 -3.93
N VAL A 125 -19.08 3.02 -3.54
CA VAL A 125 -19.63 4.17 -2.82
C VAL A 125 -20.28 5.16 -3.78
N GLU A 126 -21.44 5.68 -3.38
CA GLU A 126 -22.23 6.68 -4.10
C GLU A 126 -22.33 7.97 -3.27
N ASN A 127 -22.26 9.12 -3.92
CA ASN A 127 -22.38 10.45 -3.29
C ASN A 127 -21.46 10.66 -2.06
N SER A 128 -20.28 10.02 -2.07
CA SER A 128 -19.38 9.89 -0.90
C SER A 128 -17.95 10.31 -1.23
N GLU A 129 -17.78 11.44 -1.91
CA GLU A 129 -16.51 11.92 -2.47
C GLU A 129 -15.44 12.24 -1.40
N TYR A 130 -15.86 12.43 -0.14
CA TYR A 130 -14.98 12.77 0.98
C TYR A 130 -14.52 11.55 1.80
N ILE A 131 -14.89 10.34 1.39
CA ILE A 131 -14.59 9.11 2.14
C ILE A 131 -13.41 8.38 1.52
N ASN A 132 -12.53 7.85 2.38
CA ASN A 132 -11.46 6.94 2.01
C ASN A 132 -11.59 5.64 2.80
N ASN A 133 -11.15 4.53 2.24
CA ASN A 133 -11.14 3.21 2.89
C ASN A 133 -12.54 2.72 3.30
N SER A 134 -13.52 2.83 2.39
CA SER A 134 -14.90 2.42 2.60
C SER A 134 -15.42 1.56 1.45
N THR A 135 -16.29 0.62 1.78
CA THR A 135 -16.96 -0.26 0.82
C THR A 135 -18.44 -0.25 1.12
N SER A 136 -19.26 0.07 0.11
CA SER A 136 -20.69 -0.19 0.17
C SER A 136 -20.96 -1.64 -0.16
N VAL A 137 -21.81 -2.29 0.64
CA VAL A 137 -22.22 -3.69 0.46
C VAL A 137 -23.41 -3.75 -0.48
#